data_AF-A0A965CA86-F1
#
_entry.id   AF-A0A965CA86-F1
#
_cell.length_a   1.000
_cell.length_b   1.000
_cell.length_c   1.000
_cell.angle_alpha   90.00
_cell.angle_beta   90.00
_cell.angle_gamma   90.00
#
_symmetry.space_group_name_H-M   'P 1'
#
loop_
_entity.id
_entity.type
_entity.pdbx_description
1 polymer ?
#
loop_
_entity_poly.entity_id
_entity_poly.type
_entity_poly.pdbx_seq_one_letter_code
_entity_poly.pdbx_strand_id
1 'polypeptide(L)'
;MQTVLIPTGLGLDPQALQGQLKRLHLYGGVRVLLLSVQPRYNGHVRMYLGEALVKAVIRKDAEREFAPWRGLLETAAIPYSQHI
;
A
#
# COMPACT_ATOMS: atom_id res chain seq x y z
N MET A 1 -5.54 -5.36 19.88
CA MET A 1 -4.69 -4.97 18.74
C MET A 1 -5.53 -5.01 17.47
N GLN A 2 -5.82 -3.85 16.89
CA GLN A 2 -6.74 -3.72 15.73
C GLN A 2 -5.94 -3.64 14.42
N THR A 3 -6.54 -4.09 13.32
CA THR A 3 -5.92 -4.00 11.98
C THR A 3 -6.60 -2.92 11.17
N VAL A 4 -5.83 -1.97 10.66
CA VAL A 4 -6.30 -0.88 9.78
C VAL A 4 -5.91 -1.21 8.35
N LEU A 5 -6.88 -1.22 7.43
CA LEU A 5 -6.62 -1.41 6.01
C LEU A 5 -6.41 -0.04 5.35
N ILE A 6 -5.34 0.09 4.56
CA ILE A 6 -5.07 1.29 3.76
C ILE A 6 -4.93 0.89 2.28
N PRO A 7 -5.90 1.23 1.42
CA PRO A 7 -5.76 1.06 -0.02
C PRO A 7 -4.83 2.13 -0.58
N THR A 8 -3.71 1.73 -1.17
CA THR A 8 -2.76 2.64 -1.80
C THR A 8 -3.17 2.97 -3.24
N GLY A 9 -2.68 4.10 -3.77
CA GLY A 9 -2.97 4.52 -5.15
C GLY A 9 -4.25 5.33 -5.36
N LEU A 10 -5.13 5.47 -4.36
CA LEU A 10 -6.41 6.22 -4.46
C LEU A 10 -6.28 7.73 -4.16
N GLY A 11 -5.10 8.32 -4.33
CA GLY A 11 -4.86 9.74 -4.00
C GLY A 11 -4.88 10.04 -2.49
N LEU A 12 -4.75 9.01 -1.65
CA LEU A 12 -4.56 9.20 -0.21
C LEU A 12 -3.17 9.80 0.05
N ASP A 13 -3.14 10.93 0.74
CA ASP A 13 -1.90 11.53 1.22
C ASP A 13 -1.47 10.87 2.54
N PRO A 14 -0.33 10.14 2.56
CA PRO A 14 0.17 9.50 3.76
C PRO A 14 0.44 10.53 4.88
N GLN A 15 0.94 11.72 4.54
CA GLN A 15 1.30 12.72 5.54
C GLN A 15 0.06 13.24 6.28
N ALA A 16 -1.04 13.48 5.57
CA ALA A 16 -2.31 13.87 6.17
C ALA A 16 -2.83 12.85 7.20
N LEU A 17 -2.60 11.55 6.97
CA LEU A 17 -3.09 10.47 7.83
C LEU A 17 -2.12 10.07 8.96
N GLN A 18 -0.88 10.53 8.93
CA GLN A 18 0.15 10.19 9.92
C GLN A 18 -0.30 10.45 11.36
N GLY A 19 -0.83 11.66 11.61
CA GLY A 19 -1.20 12.08 12.95
C GLY A 19 -2.37 11.28 13.54
N GLN A 20 -3.25 10.75 12.69
CA GLN A 20 -4.37 9.91 13.11
C GLN A 20 -3.90 8.49 13.42
N LEU A 21 -3.08 7.90 12.54
CA LEU A 21 -2.51 6.57 12.74
C LEU A 21 -1.65 6.48 14.01
N LYS A 22 -0.82 7.50 14.25
CA LYS A 22 -0.01 7.58 15.47
C LYS A 22 -0.87 7.62 16.73
N ARG A 23 -1.93 8.44 16.73
CA ARG A 23 -2.88 8.50 17.85
C ARG A 23 -3.56 7.16 18.07
N LEU A 24 -4.09 6.54 17.01
CA LEU A 24 -4.71 5.21 17.10
C LEU A 24 -3.77 4.15 17.67
N HIS A 25 -2.50 4.16 17.25
CA HIS A 25 -1.51 3.21 17.75
C HIS A 25 -1.19 3.43 19.23
N LEU A 26 -1.05 4.69 19.67
CA LEU A 26 -0.79 5.03 21.07
C LEU A 26 -1.93 4.61 22.02
N TYR A 27 -3.19 4.73 21.59
CA TYR A 27 -4.34 4.42 22.46
C TYR A 27 -4.72 2.94 22.50
N GLY A 28 -4.57 2.19 21.41
CA GLY A 28 -5.13 0.84 21.30
C GLY A 28 -4.22 -0.21 20.69
N GLY A 29 -3.02 0.17 20.24
CA GLY A 29 -2.12 -0.70 19.48
C GLY A 29 -2.75 -1.14 18.16
N VAL A 30 -2.36 -0.50 17.06
CA VAL A 30 -2.81 -0.89 15.71
C VAL A 30 -1.68 -1.50 14.89
N ARG A 31 -2.06 -2.43 14.00
CA ARG A 31 -1.25 -2.87 12.86
C ARG A 31 -1.89 -2.36 11.57
N VAL A 32 -1.08 -2.10 10.55
CA VAL A 32 -1.56 -1.61 9.25
C VAL A 32 -1.41 -2.67 8.17
N LEU A 33 -2.42 -2.82 7.32
CA LEU A 33 -2.37 -3.64 6.11
C LEU A 33 -2.43 -2.70 4.89
N LEU A 34 -1.33 -2.59 4.17
CA LEU A 34 -1.23 -1.84 2.92
C LEU A 34 -1.70 -2.73 1.77
N LEU A 35 -2.63 -2.21 0.96
CA LEU A 35 -3.21 -2.92 -0.17
C LEU A 35 -3.08 -2.07 -1.45
N SER A 36 -2.31 -2.52 -2.43
CA SER A 36 -2.29 -1.87 -3.75
C SER A 36 -3.30 -2.56 -4.66
N VAL A 37 -4.31 -1.83 -5.12
CA VAL A 37 -5.34 -2.39 -6.00
C VAL A 37 -4.99 -2.08 -7.44
N GLN A 38 -4.57 -3.13 -8.17
CA GLN A 38 -4.16 -2.98 -9.55
C GLN A 38 -5.37 -2.97 -10.48
N PRO A 39 -5.48 -2.00 -11.41
CA PRO A 39 -6.54 -2.00 -12.41
C PRO A 39 -6.42 -3.26 -13.26
N ARG A 40 -7.57 -3.86 -13.62
CA ARG A 40 -7.58 -5.00 -14.54
C ARG A 40 -7.01 -4.53 -15.88
N TYR A 41 -5.85 -5.05 -16.29
CA TYR A 41 -5.35 -4.86 -17.64
C TYR A 41 -6.34 -5.51 -18.61
N ASN A 42 -6.94 -4.70 -19.47
CA ASN A 42 -7.83 -5.17 -20.52
C ASN A 42 -7.03 -6.14 -21.41
N GLY A 43 -7.62 -7.29 -21.77
CA GLY A 43 -6.95 -8.43 -22.40
C GLY A 43 -6.12 -8.11 -23.67
N HIS A 44 -6.34 -6.95 -24.29
CA HIS A 44 -5.51 -6.42 -25.38
C HIS A 44 -4.03 -6.26 -25.00
N VAL A 45 -3.70 -5.94 -23.75
CA VAL A 45 -2.30 -5.79 -23.32
C VAL A 45 -1.57 -7.14 -23.28
N ARG A 46 -2.28 -8.24 -22.99
CA ARG A 46 -1.70 -9.61 -23.00
C ARG A 46 -1.35 -10.10 -24.40
N MET A 47 -1.94 -9.53 -25.45
CA MET A 47 -1.56 -9.87 -26.84
C MET A 47 -0.17 -9.34 -27.23
N TYR A 48 0.35 -8.32 -26.52
CA TYR A 48 1.62 -7.68 -26.86
C TYR A 48 2.68 -7.77 -25.76
N LEU A 49 2.28 -7.95 -24.49
CA LEU A 49 3.20 -8.09 -23.35
C LEU A 49 3.04 -9.45 -22.69
N GLY A 50 4.17 -10.14 -22.50
CA GLY A 50 4.20 -11.41 -21.76
C GLY A 50 3.75 -11.23 -20.31
N GLU A 51 3.10 -12.27 -19.76
CA GLU A 51 2.57 -12.25 -18.38
C GLU A 51 3.61 -11.86 -17.32
N ALA A 52 4.86 -12.30 -17.49
CA ALA A 52 5.95 -11.97 -16.60
C ALA A 52 6.22 -10.45 -16.55
N LEU A 53 6.14 -9.77 -17.70
CA LEU A 53 6.34 -8.33 -17.78
C LEU A 53 5.18 -7.56 -17.13
N VAL A 54 3.94 -8.01 -17.34
CA VAL A 54 2.76 -7.43 -16.68
C VAL A 54 2.87 -7.54 -15.16
N LYS A 55 3.23 -8.72 -14.64
CA LYS A 55 3.45 -8.92 -13.19
C LYS A 55 4.58 -8.05 -12.65
N ALA A 56 5.66 -7.86 -13.42
CA ALA A 56 6.77 -7.00 -13.02
C ALA A 56 6.36 -5.52 -12.93
N VAL A 57 5.55 -5.04 -13.88
CA VAL A 57 5.01 -3.66 -13.85
C VAL A 57 4.08 -3.48 -12.65
N ILE A 58 3.13 -4.38 -12.45
CA ILE A 58 2.24 -4.39 -11.27
C ILE A 58 3.03 -4.27 -9.97
N ARG A 59 4.05 -5.11 -9.81
CA ARG A 59 4.88 -5.11 -8.59
C ARG A 59 5.63 -3.80 -8.42
N LYS A 60 6.18 -3.26 -9.51
CA LYS A 60 6.91 -1.99 -9.51
C LYS A 60 6.00 -0.82 -9.13
N ASP A 61 4.76 -0.80 -9.62
CA ASP A 61 3.80 0.25 -9.31
C ASP A 61 3.34 0.16 -7.85
N ALA A 62 3.03 -1.05 -7.38
CA ALA A 62 2.71 -1.27 -5.96
C ALA A 62 3.87 -0.87 -5.02
N GLU A 63 5.12 -1.18 -5.35
CA GLU A 63 6.27 -0.77 -4.53
C GLU A 63 6.42 0.76 -4.46
N ARG A 64 6.14 1.46 -5.56
CA ARG A 64 6.12 2.94 -5.59
C ARG A 64 5.03 3.50 -4.70
N GLU A 65 3.85 2.89 -4.72
CA GLU A 65 2.74 3.27 -3.86
C GLU A 65 3.00 3.00 -2.38
N PHE A 66 3.66 1.88 -2.04
CA PHE A 66 3.97 1.53 -0.65
C PHE A 66 5.10 2.36 -0.05
N ALA A 67 6.06 2.83 -0.85
CA ALA A 67 7.25 3.54 -0.38
C ALA A 67 6.96 4.68 0.63
N PRO A 68 6.05 5.63 0.36
CA PRO A 68 5.79 6.71 1.31
C PRO A 68 5.09 6.23 2.60
N TRP A 69 4.29 5.17 2.53
CA TRP A 69 3.66 4.57 3.71
C TRP A 69 4.67 3.86 4.61
N ARG A 70 5.63 3.14 4.02
CA ARG A 70 6.65 2.41 4.79
C ARG A 70 7.46 3.33 5.68
N GLY A 71 8.02 4.40 5.13
CA GLY A 71 8.81 5.36 5.91
C GLY A 71 8.01 5.99 7.05
N LEU A 72 6.73 6.29 6.80
CA LEU A 72 5.84 6.84 7.83
C LEU A 72 5.54 5.82 8.94
N LEU A 73 5.20 4.58 8.59
CA LEU A 73 4.87 3.53 9.55
C LEU A 73 6.10 3.11 10.37
N GLU A 74 7.27 3.04 9.74
CA GLU A 74 8.55 2.75 10.41
C GLU A 74 8.92 3.85 11.41
N THR A 75 8.84 5.13 11.01
CA THR A 75 9.10 6.26 11.94
C THR A 75 8.11 6.34 13.09
N ALA A 76 6.89 5.84 12.90
CA ALA A 76 5.87 5.75 13.94
C ALA A 76 5.93 4.45 14.75
N ALA A 77 6.86 3.53 14.45
CA ALA A 77 6.96 2.19 15.02
C ALA A 77 5.66 1.36 14.91
N ILE A 78 4.86 1.60 13.87
CA ILE A 78 3.59 0.91 13.65
C ILE A 78 3.86 -0.36 12.83
N PRO A 79 3.51 -1.57 13.34
CA PRO A 79 3.66 -2.80 12.58
C PRO A 79 2.81 -2.80 11.31
N TYR A 80 3.35 -3.28 10.20
CA TYR A 80 2.62 -3.33 8.94
C TYR A 80 2.87 -4.59 8.10
N SER A 81 1.95 -4.87 7.18
CA SER A 81 2.05 -5.91 6.15
C SER A 81 1.59 -5.33 4.80
N GLN A 82 2.13 -5.83 3.70
CA GLN A 82 1.84 -5.32 2.35
C GLN A 82 1.33 -6.42 1.43
N HIS A 83 0.28 -6.13 0.65
CA HIS A 83 -0.36 -7.05 -0.28
C HIS A 83 -0.69 -6.34 -1.60
N ILE A 84 -0.52 -7.05 -2.72
CA ILE A 84 -0.78 -6.60 -4.09
C ILE A 84 -1.87 -7.50 -4.67
#